data_AF-A0A397VCP8-F1
#
_entry.id   AF-A0A397VCP8-F1
#
_cell.length_a   1.000
_cell.length_b   1.000
_cell.length_c   1.000
_cell.angle_alpha   90.00
_cell.angle_beta   90.00
_cell.angle_gamma   90.00
#
_symmetry.space_group_name_H-M   'P 1'
#
loop_
_entity.id
_entity.type
_entity.pdbx_description
1 polymer ?
#
loop_
_entity_poly.entity_id
_entity_poly.type
_entity_poly.pdbx_seq_one_letter_code
_entity_poly.pdbx_strand_id
1 'polypeptide(L)'
;MTGTDSVDSGFFPLRVGQKIAVELNGKQFITRIIQRNNIPNYCCESQEVSGSVENSATNAVSKLYQSIFHVNSKFSGSLMLGHDKKSIMQELLWDIPFRPFKIEYNKHQIWIH
;
A
#
# COMPACT_ATOMS: atom_id res chain seq x y z
N MET A 1 -23.85 -1.46 21.79
CA MET A 1 -23.79 0.00 21.53
C MET A 1 -22.33 0.42 21.56
N THR A 2 -21.93 1.05 20.45
CA THR A 2 -20.64 1.71 20.16
C THR A 2 -19.37 0.93 20.49
N GLY A 3 -19.11 -0.14 19.73
CA GLY A 3 -17.73 -0.52 19.45
C GLY A 3 -17.18 0.57 18.55
N THR A 4 -16.38 1.46 19.10
CA THR A 4 -15.66 2.48 18.34
C THR A 4 -14.89 1.76 17.26
N ASP A 5 -15.24 2.00 16.00
CA ASP A 5 -14.42 1.67 14.85
C ASP A 5 -13.07 2.33 15.09
N SER A 6 -12.12 1.56 15.63
CA SER A 6 -10.78 2.00 15.90
C SER A 6 -10.22 2.48 14.58
N VAL A 7 -9.97 3.79 14.48
CA VAL A 7 -9.25 4.39 13.36
C VAL A 7 -7.97 3.58 13.21
N ASP A 8 -7.91 2.83 12.10
CA ASP A 8 -6.84 1.90 11.77
C ASP A 8 -5.51 2.65 11.85
N SER A 9 -4.74 2.36 12.90
CA SER A 9 -3.43 2.96 13.12
C SER A 9 -2.59 2.62 11.90
N GLY A 10 -2.20 3.63 11.11
CA GLY A 10 -1.64 3.54 9.75
C GLY A 10 -0.32 2.78 9.56
N PHE A 11 -0.10 1.70 10.31
CA PHE A 11 0.89 0.67 10.12
C PHE A 11 0.26 -0.49 9.35
N PHE A 12 0.52 -0.51 8.06
CA PHE A 12 0.05 -1.57 7.18
C PHE A 12 1.17 -2.58 6.99
N PRO A 13 0.96 -3.88 7.27
CA PRO A 13 1.93 -4.90 6.91
C PRO A 13 2.20 -4.89 5.41
N LEU A 14 3.48 -4.97 5.04
CA LEU A 14 3.91 -5.13 3.65
C LEU A 14 4.43 -6.54 3.48
N ARG A 15 3.91 -7.26 2.49
CA ARG A 15 4.39 -8.62 2.16
C ARG A 15 5.15 -8.60 0.84
N VAL A 16 6.38 -9.12 0.85
CA VAL A 16 7.15 -9.33 -0.39
C VAL A 16 6.41 -10.33 -1.26
N GLY A 17 6.26 -10.01 -2.55
CA GLY A 17 5.48 -10.79 -3.50
C GLY A 17 4.00 -10.39 -3.58
N GLN A 18 3.49 -9.53 -2.67
CA GLN A 18 2.14 -8.97 -2.76
C GLN A 18 1.94 -8.27 -4.11
N LYS A 19 0.82 -8.56 -4.76
CA LYS A 19 0.38 -7.90 -5.99
C LYS A 19 -1.00 -7.29 -5.76
N ILE A 20 -1.17 -6.03 -6.15
CA ILE A 20 -2.44 -5.31 -6.07
C ILE A 20 -2.77 -4.78 -7.45
N ALA A 21 -3.96 -5.09 -7.94
CA ALA A 21 -4.49 -4.58 -9.20
C ALA A 21 -5.45 -3.41 -8.92
N VAL A 22 -5.23 -2.28 -9.59
CA VAL A 22 -6.08 -1.09 -9.53
C VAL A 22 -6.39 -0.66 -10.96
N GLU A 23 -7.63 -0.25 -11.21
CA GLU A 23 -7.99 0.36 -12.49
C GLU A 23 -7.78 1.87 -12.43
N LEU A 24 -6.98 2.41 -13.35
CA LEU A 24 -6.72 3.83 -13.51
C LEU A 24 -6.95 4.20 -14.98
N ASN A 25 -7.84 5.16 -15.22
CA ASN A 25 -8.17 5.64 -16.57
C ASN A 25 -8.51 4.51 -17.56
N GLY A 26 -9.34 3.54 -17.12
CA GLY A 26 -9.76 2.40 -17.92
C GLY A 26 -8.67 1.36 -18.22
N LYS A 27 -7.51 1.43 -17.56
CA LYS A 27 -6.43 0.44 -17.66
C LYS A 27 -6.13 -0.17 -16.31
N GLN A 28 -5.81 -1.47 -16.29
CA GLN A 28 -5.38 -2.16 -15.09
C GLN A 28 -3.88 -1.91 -14.85
N PHE A 29 -3.56 -1.45 -13.65
CA PHE A 29 -2.22 -1.30 -13.12
C PHE A 29 -2.00 -2.33 -12.01
N ILE A 30 -0.95 -3.13 -12.12
CA ILE A 30 -0.58 -4.14 -11.14
C ILE A 30 0.69 -3.68 -10.44
N THR A 31 0.55 -3.28 -9.17
CA THR A 31 1.70 -2.95 -8.32
C THR A 31 2.16 -4.20 -7.59
N ARG A 32 3.46 -4.46 -7.60
CA ARG A 32 4.09 -5.58 -6.91
C ARG A 32 5.12 -5.09 -5.91
N ILE A 33 5.05 -5.62 -4.70
CA ILE A 33 6.08 -5.41 -3.68
C ILE A 33 7.19 -6.45 -3.91
N ILE A 34 8.41 -5.98 -4.07
CA ILE A 34 9.61 -6.78 -4.21
C ILE A 34 10.59 -6.44 -3.09
N GLN A 35 11.63 -7.25 -2.89
CA GLN A 35 12.70 -6.98 -1.95
C GLN A 35 13.99 -6.73 -2.71
N ARG A 36 14.68 -5.62 -2.41
CA ARG A 36 16.08 -5.42 -2.76
C ARG A 36 16.82 -4.95 -1.51
N ASN A 37 17.99 -5.53 -1.24
CA ASN A 37 18.82 -5.19 -0.08
C ASN A 37 18.05 -5.18 1.26
N ASN A 38 17.14 -6.16 1.45
CA ASN A 38 16.28 -6.29 2.65
C ASN A 38 15.32 -5.13 2.92
N ILE A 39 15.05 -4.30 1.91
CA ILE A 39 14.09 -3.20 1.97
C ILE A 39 13.00 -3.44 0.91
N PRO A 40 11.72 -3.16 1.22
CA PRO A 40 10.65 -3.24 0.23
C PRO A 40 10.83 -2.18 -0.86
N ASN A 41 10.72 -2.64 -2.10
CA ASN A 41 10.66 -1.82 -3.30
C ASN A 41 9.40 -2.17 -4.09
N TYR A 42 9.07 -1.33 -5.06
CA TYR A 42 7.81 -1.40 -5.77
C TYR A 42 8.06 -1.33 -7.26
N CYS A 43 7.45 -2.23 -8.02
CA CYS A 43 7.30 -2.08 -9.46
C CYS A 43 5.82 -2.07 -9.81
N CYS A 44 5.48 -1.39 -10.90
CA CYS A 44 4.13 -1.37 -11.43
C CYS A 44 4.19 -1.80 -12.90
N GLU A 45 3.18 -2.50 -13.36
CA GLU A 45 3.01 -2.89 -14.76
C GLU A 45 1.57 -2.65 -15.19
N SER A 46 1.36 -2.35 -16.46
CA SER A 46 0.04 -2.21 -17.08
C SER A 46 0.13 -2.73 -18.51
N GLN A 47 -0.62 -3.79 -18.81
CA GLN A 47 -0.57 -4.47 -20.11
C GLN A 47 0.88 -4.90 -20.44
N GLU A 48 1.45 -4.44 -21.55
CA GLU A 48 2.82 -4.75 -21.98
C GLU A 48 3.87 -3.76 -21.47
N VAL A 49 3.46 -2.72 -20.73
CA VAL A 49 4.37 -1.68 -20.22
C VAL A 49 4.71 -1.96 -18.76
N SER A 50 6.01 -2.09 -18.49
CA SER A 50 6.55 -2.24 -17.13
C SER A 50 7.28 -0.98 -16.70
N GLY A 51 7.01 -0.53 -15.48
CA GLY A 51 7.71 0.59 -14.85
C GLY A 51 9.06 0.17 -14.26
N SER A 52 9.87 1.18 -13.91
CA SER A 52 11.09 1.00 -13.12
C SER A 52 10.78 0.50 -11.72
N VAL A 53 11.82 -0.06 -11.07
CA VAL A 53 11.77 -0.33 -9.64
C VAL A 53 11.93 0.98 -8.87
N GLU A 54 11.00 1.25 -7.96
CA GLU A 54 10.93 2.47 -7.18
C GLU A 54 10.98 2.18 -5.67
N ASN A 55 11.27 3.22 -4.89
CA ASN A 55 11.31 3.17 -3.42
C ASN A 55 9.94 3.36 -2.75
N SER A 56 8.89 3.65 -3.51
CA SER A 56 7.52 3.78 -3.01
C SER A 56 6.51 3.35 -4.06
N ALA A 57 5.36 2.82 -3.59
CA ALA A 57 4.23 2.50 -4.47
C ALA A 57 3.71 3.75 -5.21
N THR A 58 3.69 4.90 -4.54
CA THR A 58 3.35 6.19 -5.16
C THR A 58 4.18 6.44 -6.41
N ASN A 59 5.51 6.32 -6.32
CA ASN A 59 6.39 6.57 -7.46
C ASN A 59 6.23 5.50 -8.55
N ALA A 60 6.13 4.22 -8.18
CA ALA A 60 5.96 3.13 -9.13
C ALA A 60 4.73 3.33 -10.01
N VAL A 61 3.58 3.66 -9.41
CA VAL A 61 2.33 3.89 -10.14
C VAL A 61 2.36 5.22 -10.89
N SER A 62 2.75 6.31 -10.23
CA SER A 62 2.69 7.66 -10.82
C SER A 62 3.60 7.79 -12.04
N LYS A 63 4.83 7.24 -11.98
CA LYS A 63 5.76 7.27 -13.12
C LYS A 63 5.29 6.41 -14.29
N LEU A 64 4.74 5.21 -14.02
CA LEU A 64 4.18 4.37 -15.07
C LEU A 64 2.94 5.01 -15.71
N TYR A 65 2.08 5.61 -14.89
CA TYR A 65 0.92 6.34 -15.38
C TYR A 65 1.34 7.50 -16.28
N GLN A 66 2.34 8.28 -15.86
CA GLN A 66 2.91 9.36 -16.65
C GLN A 66 3.53 8.85 -17.97
N SER A 67 4.22 7.72 -17.97
CA SER A 67 4.82 7.18 -19.20
C SER A 67 3.78 6.69 -20.21
N ILE A 68 2.63 6.17 -19.75
CA ILE A 68 1.55 5.67 -20.60
C ILE A 68 0.65 6.80 -21.13
N PHE A 69 0.29 7.75 -20.27
CA PHE A 69 -0.71 8.77 -20.59
C PHE A 69 -0.13 10.17 -20.82
N HIS A 70 1.18 10.36 -20.59
CA HIS A 70 1.85 11.66 -20.68
C HIS A 70 1.25 12.74 -19.76
N VAL A 71 0.57 12.32 -18.68
CA VAL A 71 -0.02 13.19 -17.67
C VAL A 71 0.71 13.02 -16.35
N ASN A 72 1.12 14.14 -15.75
CA ASN A 72 1.73 14.12 -14.43
C ASN A 72 0.62 14.02 -13.37
N SER A 73 0.50 12.87 -12.74
CA SER A 73 -0.44 12.60 -11.66
C SER A 73 0.28 11.94 -10.50
N LYS A 74 -0.10 12.27 -9.27
CA LYS A 74 0.49 11.69 -8.06
C LYS A 74 -0.57 10.89 -7.32
N PHE A 75 -0.37 9.57 -7.24
CA PHE A 75 -1.29 8.66 -6.56
C PHE A 75 -0.86 8.40 -5.12
N SER A 76 -1.81 8.12 -4.23
CA SER A 76 -1.50 7.70 -2.86
C SER A 76 -1.05 6.24 -2.85
N GLY A 77 0.20 5.97 -2.46
CA GLY A 77 0.74 4.62 -2.38
C GLY A 77 -0.07 3.68 -1.49
N SER A 78 -0.61 4.15 -0.35
CA SER A 78 -1.44 3.32 0.52
C SER A 78 -2.74 2.89 -0.16
N LEU A 79 -3.39 3.80 -0.89
CA LEU A 79 -4.59 3.49 -1.66
C LEU A 79 -4.27 2.56 -2.85
N MET A 80 -3.14 2.78 -3.51
CA MET A 80 -2.69 1.90 -4.61
C MET A 80 -2.35 0.48 -4.13
N LEU A 81 -2.01 0.32 -2.84
CA LEU A 81 -1.81 -0.98 -2.19
C LEU A 81 -3.09 -1.55 -1.56
N GLY A 82 -4.23 -0.87 -1.70
CA GLY A 82 -5.52 -1.33 -1.22
C GLY A 82 -5.68 -1.27 0.29
N HIS A 83 -4.92 -0.43 0.98
CA HIS A 83 -4.99 -0.30 2.44
C HIS A 83 -6.33 0.27 2.95
N ASP A 84 -7.11 0.90 2.07
CA ASP A 84 -8.49 1.31 2.34
C ASP A 84 -9.50 0.15 2.25
N LYS A 85 -9.10 -1.00 1.70
CA LYS A 85 -9.98 -2.15 1.51
C LYS A 85 -9.86 -3.10 2.69
N LYS A 86 -10.95 -3.21 3.45
CA LYS A 86 -11.04 -4.11 4.61
C LYS A 86 -10.68 -5.56 4.29
N SER A 87 -11.08 -6.08 3.13
CA SER A 87 -10.77 -7.46 2.70
C SER A 87 -9.26 -7.67 2.51
N ILE A 88 -8.59 -6.74 1.84
CA ILE A 88 -7.13 -6.77 1.65
C ILE A 88 -6.44 -6.69 3.02
N MET A 89 -6.88 -5.77 3.89
CA MET A 89 -6.26 -5.66 5.20
C MET A 89 -6.45 -6.90 6.08
N GLN A 90 -7.62 -7.54 6.03
CA GLN A 90 -7.86 -8.80 6.73
C GLN A 90 -6.91 -9.91 6.26
N GLU A 91 -6.68 -10.02 4.96
CA GLU A 91 -5.76 -11.02 4.40
C GLU A 91 -4.30 -10.76 4.78
N LEU A 92 -3.88 -9.49 4.73
CA LEU A 92 -2.52 -9.09 5.12
C LEU A 92 -2.26 -9.27 6.61
N LEU A 93 -3.30 -9.29 7.43
CA LEU A 93 -3.20 -9.41 8.88
C LEU A 93 -3.50 -10.82 9.42
N TRP A 94 -3.91 -11.76 8.56
CA TRP A 94 -4.42 -13.08 8.96
C TRP A 94 -3.43 -13.92 9.78
N ASP A 95 -2.15 -13.91 9.41
CA ASP A 95 -1.08 -14.72 10.03
C ASP A 95 -0.10 -13.88 10.87
N ILE A 96 -0.43 -12.61 11.13
CA ILE A 96 0.44 -11.70 11.87
C ILE A 96 0.15 -11.82 13.38
N PRO A 97 1.09 -12.34 14.19
CA PRO A 97 0.86 -12.63 15.61
C PRO A 97 0.79 -11.38 16.47
N PHE A 98 1.42 -10.29 16.03
CA PHE A 98 1.43 -9.01 16.73
C PHE A 98 1.21 -7.86 15.75
N ARG A 99 0.28 -6.97 16.10
CA ARG A 99 -0.05 -5.78 15.30
C ARG A 99 0.30 -4.57 16.14
N PRO A 100 1.08 -3.61 15.61
CA PRO A 100 1.31 -2.36 16.31
C PRO A 100 0.00 -1.71 16.71
N PHE A 101 -0.09 -1.18 17.92
CA PHE A 101 -1.29 -0.50 18.40
C PHE A 101 -0.94 0.71 19.24
N LYS A 102 -1.91 1.61 19.34
CA LYS A 102 -1.81 2.85 20.11
C LYS A 102 -2.65 2.74 21.36
N ILE A 103 -2.06 3.10 22.50
CA ILE A 103 -2.78 3.31 23.76
C ILE A 103 -2.92 4.81 23.97
N GLU A 104 -4.14 5.28 24.13
CA GLU A 104 -4.41 6.66 24.54
C GLU A 104 -4.58 6.70 26.06
N TYR A 105 -3.76 7.52 26.74
CA TYR A 105 -3.85 7.69 28.19
C TYR A 105 -3.72 9.18 28.55
N ASN A 106 -4.81 9.78 29.04
CA ASN A 106 -4.93 11.22 29.27
C ASN A 106 -4.57 12.02 28.00
N LYS A 107 -3.52 12.85 28.07
CA LYS A 107 -3.00 13.64 26.94
C LYS A 107 -1.84 12.97 26.21
N HIS A 108 -1.56 11.71 26.53
CA HIS A 108 -0.42 10.96 25.99
C HIS A 108 -0.89 9.89 25.00
N GLN A 109 -0.04 9.64 24.01
CA GLN A 109 -0.17 8.55 23.06
C GLN A 109 1.05 7.65 23.21
N ILE A 110 0.82 6.38 23.51
CA ILE A 110 1.87 5.36 23.62
C ILE A 110 1.72 4.43 22.42
N TRP A 111 2.81 4.24 21.68
CA TRP A 111 2.86 3.33 20.53
C TRP A 111 3.63 2.08 20.93
N ILE A 112 3.04 0.91 20.68
CA ILE A 112 3.70 -0.40 20.88
C ILE A 112 3.86 -1.04 19.50
N HIS A 113 5.09 -1.35 19.10
CA HIS A 113 5.45 -1.87 17.79
C HIS A 113 6.46 -3.02 17.87
#